data_AF-A0A8C1D046-F1
#
_entry.id   AF-A0A8C1D046-F1
#
_cell.length_a   1.000
_cell.length_b   1.000
_cell.length_c   1.000
_cell.angle_alpha   90.00
_cell.angle_beta   90.00
_cell.angle_gamma   90.00
#
_symmetry.space_group_name_H-M   'P 1'
#
loop_
_entity.id
_entity.type
_entity.pdbx_description
1 polymer ?
#
loop_
_entity_poly.entity_id
_entity_poly.type
_entity_poly.pdbx_seq_one_letter_code
_entity_poly.pdbx_strand_id
1 'polypeptide(L)'
;MALKRSSSMKTQLVDAIQLQEVELEEEINTLSSNNTPAEAAEAKAQTEPKCYTVEEAVETIGFGRFHILLFVIMGSANIVEALEIMLLAVVSPEIRCEWRLEDWQVALVSTMVFLGFMVFGVLCGYVADKYGRWKVVFGGFIWASYFSLLTSFSPSYGWFIFLRCMVGCGVAGTSQGFVLKTEFIPAKYRAFLLPLASIFWMLGSMLIIILGMTVVPTMGWRWMIRFSIIPSIILIGLFMFIPESARFQVSAGNIQGAMSTLNWIAKMNGATLPEGELREPEVTERGNAVTLISPAFRRTSLLLWYSWFVASFSYYGSVLSSSELLEKNLLCMTDADPEHQIKHNQEEALCYCIPFNMADYQTLLISCLGEVALIPLNIGLLNIFGRKPSMVILLVLSAIFFMLVNICTTMFGFTVLLFLLRSVVSMNFNAVYIYTAEVYPTAVRSLGMGFCTSFSRVGGMIAPFIAQVLMSKSVILALSPFATACVICAVGVAFLPIETRGRALLQDA
;
A
#
# COMPACT_ATOMS: atom_id res chain seq x y z
N MET A 1 -4.57 62.05 -28.84
CA MET A 1 -4.96 61.49 -30.17
C MET A 1 -4.46 60.06 -30.41
N ALA A 2 -3.29 59.64 -29.91
CA ALA A 2 -2.73 58.29 -30.13
C ALA A 2 -3.52 57.12 -29.49
N LEU A 3 -4.09 57.30 -28.29
CA LEU A 3 -4.85 56.25 -27.58
C LEU A 3 -6.17 55.85 -28.29
N LYS A 4 -6.85 56.79 -28.97
CA LYS A 4 -8.09 56.54 -29.70
C LYS A 4 -7.85 55.73 -30.99
N ARG A 5 -6.66 55.86 -31.58
CA ARG A 5 -6.24 55.16 -32.81
C ARG A 5 -5.89 53.69 -32.53
N SER A 6 -5.29 53.39 -31.38
CA SER A 6 -4.95 52.01 -30.96
C SER A 6 -6.20 51.18 -30.62
N SER A 7 -7.21 51.79 -29.97
CA SER A 7 -8.49 51.13 -29.70
C SER A 7 -9.26 50.81 -30.99
N SER A 8 -9.32 51.76 -31.94
CA SER A 8 -9.97 51.54 -33.24
C SER A 8 -9.32 50.43 -34.05
N MET A 9 -7.99 50.30 -34.00
CA MET A 9 -7.24 49.27 -34.73
C MET A 9 -7.44 47.88 -34.11
N LYS A 10 -7.60 47.79 -32.78
CA LYS A 10 -7.95 46.54 -32.11
C LYS A 10 -9.37 46.08 -32.45
N THR A 11 -10.34 47.00 -32.48
CA THR A 11 -11.72 46.67 -32.87
C THR A 11 -11.79 46.18 -34.31
N GLN A 12 -11.09 46.84 -35.24
CA GLN A 12 -11.00 46.39 -36.64
C GLN A 12 -10.32 45.02 -36.79
N LEU A 13 -9.33 44.70 -35.96
CA LEU A 13 -8.68 43.39 -35.99
C LEU A 13 -9.60 42.29 -35.44
N VAL A 14 -10.36 42.58 -34.38
CA VAL A 14 -11.34 41.63 -33.81
C VAL A 14 -12.49 41.39 -34.78
N ASP A 15 -13.01 42.44 -35.43
CA ASP A 15 -14.07 42.32 -36.43
C ASP A 15 -13.58 41.55 -37.67
N ALA A 16 -12.32 41.74 -38.08
CA ALA A 16 -11.72 40.99 -39.18
C ALA A 16 -11.53 39.50 -38.86
N ILE A 17 -11.14 39.16 -37.62
CA ILE A 17 -11.02 37.77 -37.16
C ILE A 17 -12.39 37.10 -37.09
N GLN A 18 -13.40 37.80 -36.55
CA GLN A 18 -14.78 37.31 -36.50
C GLN A 18 -15.37 37.11 -37.89
N LEU A 19 -15.14 38.04 -38.84
CA LEU A 19 -15.56 37.88 -40.23
C LEU A 19 -14.88 36.67 -40.89
N GLN A 20 -13.60 36.46 -40.60
CA GLN A 20 -12.85 35.33 -41.14
C GLN A 20 -13.28 33.98 -40.53
N GLU A 21 -13.70 33.96 -39.26
CA GLU A 21 -14.32 32.78 -38.61
C GLU A 21 -15.70 32.48 -39.23
N VAL A 22 -16.52 33.50 -39.49
CA VAL A 22 -17.86 33.35 -40.09
C VAL A 22 -17.76 32.90 -41.55
N GLU A 23 -16.83 33.45 -42.33
CA GLU A 23 -16.58 33.01 -43.71
C GLU A 23 -16.07 31.56 -43.75
N LEU A 24 -15.24 31.14 -42.79
CA LEU A 24 -14.80 29.74 -42.67
C LEU A 24 -15.97 28.81 -42.33
N GLU A 25 -16.87 29.21 -41.42
CA GLU A 25 -18.06 28.44 -41.07
C GLU A 25 -19.05 28.33 -42.24
N GLU A 26 -19.20 29.38 -43.06
CA GLU A 26 -20.01 29.35 -44.28
C GLU A 26 -19.39 28.44 -45.37
N GLU A 27 -18.06 28.46 -45.55
CA GLU A 27 -17.37 27.51 -46.42
C GLU A 27 -17.53 26.06 -45.95
N ILE A 28 -17.47 25.81 -44.63
CA ILE A 28 -17.66 24.47 -44.05
C ILE A 28 -19.10 23.99 -44.22
N ASN A 29 -20.09 24.87 -44.02
CA ASN A 29 -21.50 24.52 -44.21
C ASN A 29 -21.82 24.21 -45.67
N THR A 30 -21.22 24.95 -46.62
CA THR A 30 -21.37 24.68 -48.07
C THR A 30 -20.61 23.44 -48.55
N LEU A 31 -19.49 23.08 -47.92
CA LEU A 31 -18.79 21.80 -48.14
C LEU A 31 -19.57 20.62 -47.54
N SER A 32 -20.23 20.81 -46.40
CA SER A 32 -21.04 19.78 -45.73
C SER A 32 -22.34 19.43 -46.46
N SER A 33 -22.89 20.35 -47.26
CA SER A 33 -24.11 20.10 -48.05
C SER A 33 -23.86 19.23 -49.30
N ASN A 34 -22.60 19.13 -49.75
CA ASN A 34 -22.23 18.43 -50.98
C ASN A 34 -21.56 17.06 -50.72
N ASN A 35 -21.19 16.75 -49.48
CA ASN A 35 -20.42 15.57 -49.11
C ASN A 35 -21.24 14.58 -48.27
N THR A 36 -20.84 13.31 -48.30
CA THR A 36 -21.48 12.27 -47.47
C THR A 36 -21.27 12.57 -45.97
N PRO A 37 -22.18 12.14 -45.07
CA PRO A 37 -22.02 12.38 -43.62
C PRO A 37 -20.71 11.85 -43.03
N ALA A 38 -20.02 10.93 -43.71
CA ALA A 38 -18.67 10.46 -43.35
C ALA A 38 -17.58 11.50 -43.66
N GLU A 39 -17.64 12.17 -44.81
CA GLU A 39 -16.69 13.22 -45.23
C GLU A 39 -16.89 14.52 -44.44
N ALA A 40 -18.13 14.85 -44.06
CA ALA A 40 -18.42 15.96 -43.14
C ALA A 40 -17.93 15.67 -41.71
N ALA A 41 -17.91 14.40 -41.29
CA ALA A 41 -17.33 13.97 -40.02
C ALA A 41 -15.78 14.00 -40.05
N GLU A 42 -15.16 13.61 -41.17
CA GLU A 42 -13.71 13.73 -41.37
C GLU A 42 -13.24 15.19 -41.45
N ALA A 43 -14.00 16.07 -42.11
CA ALA A 43 -13.71 17.51 -42.15
C ALA A 43 -13.85 18.18 -40.78
N LYS A 44 -14.85 17.79 -39.97
CA LYS A 44 -14.97 18.22 -38.56
C LYS A 44 -13.85 17.67 -37.67
N ALA A 45 -13.44 16.42 -37.87
CA ALA A 45 -12.34 15.82 -37.11
C ALA A 45 -10.97 16.46 -37.43
N GLN A 46 -10.81 17.10 -38.60
CA GLN A 46 -9.60 17.83 -38.98
C GLN A 46 -9.56 19.29 -38.46
N THR A 47 -10.70 19.85 -38.05
CA THR A 47 -10.81 21.24 -37.58
C THR A 47 -10.94 21.38 -36.05
N GLU A 48 -11.27 20.30 -35.33
CA GLU A 48 -11.17 20.31 -33.87
C GLU A 48 -9.69 20.31 -33.42
N PRO A 49 -9.30 21.16 -32.44
CA PRO A 49 -7.95 21.13 -31.91
C PRO A 49 -7.65 19.73 -31.37
N LYS A 50 -6.55 19.11 -31.85
CA LYS A 50 -6.08 17.82 -31.33
C LYS A 50 -6.06 17.92 -29.80
N CYS A 51 -6.82 17.07 -29.11
CA CYS A 51 -6.82 17.01 -27.66
C CYS A 51 -6.10 15.74 -27.22
N TYR A 52 -5.41 15.80 -26.08
CA TYR A 52 -4.85 14.60 -25.46
C TYR A 52 -5.11 14.59 -23.95
N THR A 53 -5.17 13.39 -23.38
CA THR A 53 -5.39 13.15 -21.96
C THR A 53 -4.08 13.12 -21.17
N VAL A 54 -4.13 13.21 -19.84
CA VAL A 54 -2.93 13.07 -19.00
C VAL A 54 -2.34 11.67 -19.15
N GLU A 55 -3.16 10.65 -19.38
CA GLU A 55 -2.70 9.28 -19.61
C GLU A 55 -1.91 9.17 -20.92
N GLU A 56 -2.42 9.69 -22.03
CA GLU A 56 -1.72 9.73 -23.32
C GLU A 56 -0.41 10.53 -23.25
N ALA A 57 -0.38 11.62 -22.50
CA ALA A 57 0.84 12.40 -22.27
C ALA A 57 1.90 11.57 -21.53
N VAL A 58 1.52 10.89 -20.44
CA VAL A 58 2.43 10.04 -19.67
C VAL A 58 2.92 8.84 -20.49
N GLU A 59 2.05 8.26 -21.32
CA GLU A 59 2.44 7.17 -22.24
C GLU A 59 3.40 7.63 -23.33
N THR A 60 3.18 8.81 -23.92
CA THR A 60 4.05 9.40 -24.95
C THR A 60 5.41 9.79 -24.39
N ILE A 61 5.47 10.34 -23.17
CA ILE A 61 6.73 10.65 -22.47
C ILE A 61 7.54 9.36 -22.22
N GLY A 62 6.85 8.24 -21.93
CA GLY A 62 7.47 6.95 -21.69
C GLY A 62 8.25 6.85 -20.37
N PHE A 63 8.82 5.67 -20.12
CA PHE A 63 9.61 5.41 -18.91
C PHE A 63 11.04 5.99 -19.07
N GLY A 64 11.54 6.67 -18.03
CA GLY A 64 12.81 7.39 -18.10
C GLY A 64 13.41 7.69 -16.73
N ARG A 65 14.37 8.61 -16.68
CA ARG A 65 15.14 8.94 -15.46
C ARG A 65 14.25 9.42 -14.31
N PHE A 66 13.23 10.22 -14.60
CA PHE A 66 12.27 10.66 -13.59
C PHE A 66 11.56 9.47 -12.94
N HIS A 67 11.13 8.49 -13.73
CA HIS A 67 10.41 7.33 -13.24
C HIS A 67 11.28 6.41 -12.37
N ILE A 68 12.58 6.29 -12.69
CA ILE A 68 13.53 5.56 -11.84
C ILE A 68 13.72 6.29 -10.50
N LEU A 69 13.93 7.61 -10.54
CA LEU A 69 14.05 8.44 -9.34
C LEU A 69 12.79 8.35 -8.47
N LEU A 70 11.62 8.47 -9.09
CA LEU A 70 10.33 8.33 -8.44
C LEU A 70 10.19 6.94 -7.80
N PHE A 71 10.55 5.88 -8.51
CA PHE A 71 10.50 4.52 -7.99
C PHE A 71 11.39 4.33 -6.77
N VAL A 72 12.59 4.92 -6.74
CA VAL A 72 13.50 4.83 -5.59
C VAL A 72 13.00 5.67 -4.40
N ILE A 73 12.65 6.95 -4.62
CA ILE A 73 12.18 7.82 -3.53
C ILE A 73 10.87 7.30 -2.95
N MET A 74 9.90 7.02 -3.82
CA MET A 74 8.61 6.51 -3.37
C MET A 74 8.69 5.05 -2.94
N GLY A 75 9.62 4.25 -3.45
CA GLY A 75 9.95 2.93 -2.91
C GLY A 75 10.43 3.02 -1.46
N SER A 76 11.32 3.98 -1.17
CA SER A 76 11.84 4.25 0.17
C SER A 76 10.74 4.66 1.17
N ALA A 77 9.62 5.22 0.70
CA ALA A 77 8.42 5.40 1.53
C ALA A 77 7.91 4.10 2.15
N ASN A 78 7.92 3.01 1.38
CA ASN A 78 7.49 1.70 1.87
C ASN A 78 8.48 1.13 2.89
N ILE A 79 9.78 1.47 2.81
CA ILE A 79 10.76 1.11 3.85
C ILE A 79 10.33 1.75 5.17
N VAL A 80 10.04 3.06 5.17
CA VAL A 80 9.62 3.81 6.36
C VAL A 80 8.30 3.28 6.94
N GLU A 81 7.31 3.02 6.08
CA GLU A 81 6.04 2.44 6.50
C GLU A 81 6.23 1.05 7.13
N ALA A 82 7.04 0.18 6.51
CA ALA A 82 7.35 -1.14 7.05
C ALA A 82 8.11 -1.04 8.38
N LEU A 83 9.09 -0.14 8.50
CA LEU A 83 9.83 0.11 9.74
C LEU A 83 8.87 0.41 10.90
N GLU A 84 7.95 1.37 10.74
CA GLU A 84 7.04 1.79 11.82
C GLU A 84 6.03 0.70 12.21
N ILE A 85 5.53 -0.07 11.25
CA ILE A 85 4.55 -1.14 11.53
C ILE A 85 5.24 -2.38 12.11
N MET A 86 6.40 -2.78 11.58
CA MET A 86 7.13 -3.98 12.03
C MET A 86 7.90 -3.74 13.34
N LEU A 87 8.17 -2.49 13.70
CA LEU A 87 8.76 -2.09 14.98
C LEU A 87 8.06 -2.70 16.19
N LEU A 88 6.74 -2.92 16.11
CA LEU A 88 5.96 -3.53 17.19
C LEU A 88 6.41 -4.96 17.51
N ALA A 89 6.79 -5.76 16.51
CA ALA A 89 7.21 -7.14 16.71
C ALA A 89 8.56 -7.24 17.47
N VAL A 90 9.44 -6.25 17.29
CA VAL A 90 10.75 -6.18 17.97
C VAL A 90 10.65 -5.50 19.33
N VAL A 91 9.81 -4.48 19.47
CA VAL A 91 9.67 -3.69 20.71
C VAL A 91 8.81 -4.40 21.76
N SER A 92 7.88 -5.27 21.36
CA SER A 92 6.95 -5.98 22.26
C SER A 92 7.61 -6.64 23.49
N PRO A 93 8.67 -7.47 23.36
CA PRO A 93 9.35 -8.08 24.52
C PRO A 93 9.94 -7.02 25.46
N GLU A 94 10.56 -5.99 24.90
CA GLU A 94 11.28 -4.97 25.66
C GLU A 94 10.36 -4.11 26.54
N ILE A 95 9.20 -3.73 26.00
CA ILE A 95 8.21 -2.95 26.77
C ILE A 95 7.47 -3.80 27.81
N ARG A 96 7.31 -5.11 27.54
CA ARG A 96 6.75 -6.07 28.51
C ARG A 96 7.65 -6.13 29.74
N CYS A 97 8.96 -6.19 29.53
CA CYS A 97 9.98 -6.19 30.58
C CYS A 97 10.03 -4.88 31.38
N GLU A 98 10.10 -3.73 30.69
CA GLU A 98 10.23 -2.41 31.32
C GLU A 98 9.04 -2.08 32.23
N TRP A 99 7.81 -2.30 31.74
CA TRP A 99 6.59 -1.88 32.43
C TRP A 99 5.79 -3.03 33.05
N ARG A 100 6.32 -4.26 33.02
CA ARG A 100 5.69 -5.47 33.59
C ARG A 100 4.25 -5.64 33.10
N LEU A 101 4.10 -5.59 31.78
CA LEU A 101 2.79 -5.57 31.13
C LEU A 101 2.18 -6.96 31.01
N GLU A 102 0.85 -7.02 31.11
CA GLU A 102 0.07 -8.20 30.75
C GLU A 102 -0.02 -8.37 29.22
N ASP A 103 -0.29 -9.58 28.74
CA ASP A 103 -0.33 -9.87 27.30
C ASP A 103 -1.32 -8.99 26.52
N TRP A 104 -2.48 -8.68 27.10
CA TRP A 104 -3.48 -7.82 26.46
C TRP A 104 -3.03 -6.37 26.37
N GLN A 105 -2.17 -5.92 27.30
CA GLN A 105 -1.59 -4.58 27.26
C GLN A 105 -0.58 -4.48 26.11
N VAL A 106 0.23 -5.51 25.87
CA VAL A 106 1.13 -5.54 24.71
C VAL A 106 0.31 -5.57 23.40
N ALA A 107 -0.72 -6.41 23.32
CA ALA A 107 -1.64 -6.46 22.18
C ALA A 107 -2.35 -5.12 21.90
N LEU A 108 -2.70 -4.39 22.95
CA LEU A 108 -3.37 -3.09 22.84
C LEU A 108 -2.48 -2.06 22.13
N VAL A 109 -1.16 -2.04 22.38
CA VAL A 109 -0.23 -1.14 21.69
C VAL A 109 -0.32 -1.34 20.18
N SER A 110 -0.17 -2.59 19.73
CA SER A 110 -0.19 -2.93 18.30
C SER A 110 -1.53 -2.58 17.67
N THR A 111 -2.62 -2.89 18.37
CA THR A 111 -3.99 -2.60 17.92
C THR A 111 -4.25 -1.12 17.78
N MET A 112 -3.73 -0.29 18.69
CA MET A 112 -3.92 1.16 18.66
C MET A 112 -3.19 1.83 17.50
N VAL A 113 -2.04 1.30 17.05
CA VAL A 113 -1.39 1.75 15.81
C VAL A 113 -2.31 1.50 14.60
N PHE A 114 -2.88 0.30 14.49
CA PHE A 114 -3.80 -0.02 13.38
C PHE A 114 -5.12 0.75 13.46
N LEU A 115 -5.61 1.06 14.67
CA LEU A 115 -6.78 1.92 14.86
C LEU A 115 -6.51 3.34 14.35
N GLY A 116 -5.38 3.93 14.74
CA GLY A 116 -4.94 5.23 14.24
C GLY A 116 -4.82 5.23 12.71
N PHE A 117 -4.21 4.18 12.14
CA PHE A 117 -4.14 3.98 10.70
C PHE A 117 -5.54 3.95 10.06
N MET A 118 -6.45 3.11 10.56
CA MET A 118 -7.79 2.97 9.97
C MET A 118 -8.58 4.28 9.97
N VAL A 119 -8.68 4.96 11.12
CA VAL A 119 -9.49 6.17 11.28
C VAL A 119 -8.92 7.32 10.44
N PHE A 120 -7.60 7.53 10.52
CA PHE A 120 -6.97 8.59 9.74
C PHE A 120 -6.79 8.22 8.27
N GLY A 121 -6.80 6.95 7.89
CA GLY A 121 -6.71 6.54 6.48
C GLY A 121 -7.87 7.04 5.65
N VAL A 122 -9.10 6.96 6.18
CA VAL A 122 -10.29 7.53 5.54
C VAL A 122 -10.19 9.05 5.44
N LEU A 123 -9.77 9.71 6.52
CA LEU A 123 -9.62 11.16 6.56
C LEU A 123 -8.54 11.65 5.59
N CYS A 124 -7.36 11.03 5.62
CA CYS A 124 -6.24 11.32 4.74
C CYS A 124 -6.59 11.06 3.28
N GLY A 125 -7.38 10.02 2.97
CA GLY A 125 -7.89 9.80 1.61
C GLY A 125 -8.77 10.96 1.13
N TYR A 126 -9.75 11.38 1.94
CA TYR A 126 -10.61 12.52 1.62
C TYR A 126 -9.81 13.84 1.47
N VAL A 127 -8.87 14.09 2.38
CA VAL A 127 -8.01 15.27 2.33
C VAL A 127 -7.08 15.23 1.12
N ALA A 128 -6.55 14.06 0.76
CA ALA A 128 -5.65 13.88 -0.39
C ALA A 128 -6.36 14.16 -1.71
N ASP A 129 -7.60 13.70 -1.85
CA ASP A 129 -8.41 13.96 -3.03
C ASP A 129 -8.84 15.44 -3.15
N LYS A 130 -8.93 16.18 -2.03
CA LYS A 130 -9.33 17.60 -2.02
C LYS A 130 -8.16 18.59 -2.13
N TYR A 131 -7.06 18.33 -1.43
CA TYR A 131 -5.95 19.29 -1.27
C TYR A 131 -4.68 18.90 -2.03
N GLY A 132 -4.61 17.67 -2.54
CA GLY A 132 -3.48 17.12 -3.25
C GLY A 132 -2.83 15.97 -2.49
N ARG A 133 -2.49 14.89 -3.21
CA ARG A 133 -1.91 13.68 -2.62
C ARG A 133 -0.51 13.94 -2.09
N TRP A 134 0.29 14.75 -2.79
CA TRP A 134 1.66 15.05 -2.37
C TRP A 134 1.71 15.69 -0.97
N LYS A 135 0.83 16.66 -0.70
CA LYS A 135 0.78 17.37 0.60
C LYS A 135 0.44 16.42 1.75
N VAL A 136 -0.50 15.50 1.53
CA VAL A 136 -0.91 14.52 2.55
C VAL A 136 0.21 13.53 2.85
N VAL A 137 0.90 13.04 1.81
CA VAL A 137 2.03 12.12 1.99
C VAL A 137 3.18 12.81 2.71
N PHE A 138 3.54 14.02 2.29
CA PHE A 138 4.59 14.81 2.91
C PHE A 138 4.28 15.14 4.38
N GLY A 139 3.07 15.62 4.65
CA GLY A 139 2.58 15.88 6.02
C GLY A 139 2.56 14.61 6.87
N GLY A 140 2.18 13.47 6.28
CA GLY A 140 2.22 12.16 6.92
C GLY A 140 3.63 11.75 7.37
N PHE A 141 4.66 11.99 6.55
CA PHE A 141 6.05 11.71 6.93
C PHE A 141 6.52 12.57 8.10
N ILE A 142 6.23 13.87 8.07
CA ILE A 142 6.58 14.78 9.16
C ILE A 142 5.88 14.35 10.45
N TRP A 143 4.59 14.06 10.37
CA TRP A 143 3.77 13.62 11.50
C TRP A 143 4.28 12.30 12.09
N ALA A 144 4.44 11.27 11.26
CA ALA A 144 4.93 9.96 11.69
C ALA A 144 6.33 10.04 12.33
N SER A 145 7.26 10.76 11.68
CA SER A 145 8.63 10.91 12.19
C SER A 145 8.67 11.66 13.53
N TYR A 146 7.85 12.71 13.68
CA TYR A 146 7.74 13.46 14.92
C TYR A 146 7.22 12.58 16.06
N PHE A 147 6.06 11.95 15.89
CA PHE A 147 5.46 11.12 16.95
C PHE A 147 6.25 9.84 17.24
N SER A 148 6.93 9.28 16.24
CA SER A 148 7.86 8.15 16.43
C SER A 148 9.04 8.58 17.31
N LEU A 149 9.61 9.78 17.08
CA LEU A 149 10.68 10.32 17.91
C LEU A 149 10.23 10.54 19.35
N LEU A 150 9.05 11.17 19.53
CA LEU A 150 8.47 11.37 20.86
C LEU A 150 8.23 10.04 21.58
N THR A 151 7.90 8.97 20.85
CA THR A 151 7.70 7.66 21.47
C THR A 151 8.96 7.14 22.18
N SER A 152 10.16 7.47 21.68
CA SER A 152 11.42 7.11 22.34
C SER A 152 11.63 7.78 23.71
N PHE A 153 10.90 8.87 23.98
CA PHE A 153 10.93 9.61 25.24
C PHE A 153 9.73 9.30 26.14
N SER A 154 8.89 8.32 25.79
CA SER A 154 7.71 7.98 26.56
C SER A 154 8.07 7.57 28.01
N PRO A 155 7.53 8.27 29.03
CA PRO A 155 7.84 7.99 30.42
C PRO A 155 6.96 6.88 31.02
N SER A 156 5.83 6.58 30.38
CA SER A 156 4.86 5.59 30.85
C SER A 156 4.14 4.91 29.70
N TYR A 157 3.58 3.73 29.97
CA TYR A 157 2.82 2.94 29.03
C TYR A 157 1.65 3.70 28.37
N GLY A 158 0.89 4.50 29.13
CA GLY A 158 -0.23 5.28 28.58
C GLY A 158 0.22 6.29 27.53
N TRP A 159 1.31 7.02 27.80
CA TRP A 159 1.93 7.91 26.82
C TRP A 159 2.44 7.15 25.59
N PHE A 160 3.03 5.97 25.80
CA PHE A 160 3.53 5.14 24.70
C PHE A 160 2.40 4.70 23.75
N ILE A 161 1.26 4.21 24.26
CA ILE A 161 0.10 3.85 23.42
C ILE A 161 -0.42 5.05 22.65
N PHE A 162 -0.59 6.19 23.32
CA PHE A 162 -1.12 7.40 22.68
C PHE A 162 -0.22 7.85 21.52
N LEU A 163 1.10 7.92 21.76
CA LEU A 163 2.05 8.30 20.73
C LEU A 163 2.09 7.28 19.59
N ARG A 164 1.96 5.98 19.89
CA ARG A 164 1.86 4.92 18.88
C ARG A 164 0.60 5.02 18.02
N CYS A 165 -0.53 5.34 18.62
CA CYS A 165 -1.75 5.66 17.87
C CYS A 165 -1.51 6.83 16.90
N MET A 166 -0.86 7.90 17.36
CA MET A 166 -0.51 9.05 16.52
C MET A 166 0.49 8.73 15.40
N VAL A 167 1.43 7.81 15.63
CA VAL A 167 2.29 7.26 14.56
C VAL A 167 1.44 6.56 13.51
N GLY A 168 0.49 5.72 13.93
CA GLY A 168 -0.49 5.08 13.03
C GLY A 168 -1.24 6.09 12.15
N CYS A 169 -1.64 7.22 12.73
CA CYS A 169 -2.28 8.31 11.98
C CYS A 169 -1.35 8.90 10.89
N GLY A 170 -0.07 9.10 11.20
CA GLY A 170 0.92 9.58 10.24
C GLY A 170 1.20 8.58 9.12
N VAL A 171 1.31 7.29 9.47
CA VAL A 171 1.47 6.19 8.52
C VAL A 171 0.28 6.11 7.54
N ALA A 172 -0.93 6.45 8.00
CA ALA A 172 -2.09 6.55 7.13
C ALA A 172 -1.89 7.57 5.99
N GLY A 173 -1.27 8.72 6.30
CA GLY A 173 -0.90 9.72 5.30
C GLY A 173 0.20 9.24 4.35
N THR A 174 1.24 8.58 4.87
CA THR A 174 2.35 8.07 4.04
C THR A 174 1.88 6.99 3.06
N SER A 175 0.91 6.16 3.47
CA SER A 175 0.36 5.08 2.64
C SER A 175 -0.34 5.57 1.36
N GLN A 176 -0.82 6.84 1.34
CA GLN A 176 -1.37 7.48 0.13
C GLN A 176 -0.30 7.64 -0.98
N GLY A 177 0.98 7.51 -0.63
CA GLY A 177 2.09 7.51 -1.56
C GLY A 177 2.00 6.38 -2.57
N PHE A 178 1.36 5.24 -2.24
CA PHE A 178 1.15 4.17 -3.22
C PHE A 178 0.31 4.64 -4.42
N VAL A 179 -0.78 5.36 -4.17
CA VAL A 179 -1.65 5.85 -5.26
C VAL A 179 -0.91 6.91 -6.08
N LEU A 180 -0.20 7.81 -5.41
CA LEU A 180 0.62 8.82 -6.09
C LEU A 180 1.66 8.19 -7.03
N LYS A 181 2.30 7.05 -6.66
CA LYS A 181 3.19 6.29 -7.55
C LYS A 181 2.49 5.88 -8.84
N THR A 182 1.27 5.36 -8.73
CA THR A 182 0.53 4.84 -9.90
C THR A 182 0.09 5.93 -10.87
N GLU A 183 -0.09 7.17 -10.41
CA GLU A 183 -0.50 8.29 -11.25
C GLU A 183 0.61 8.78 -12.19
N PHE A 184 1.88 8.61 -11.81
CA PHE A 184 3.02 9.00 -12.65
C PHE A 184 3.53 7.86 -13.55
N ILE A 185 3.33 6.60 -13.17
CA ILE A 185 3.89 5.45 -13.91
C ILE A 185 3.01 5.14 -15.13
N PRO A 186 3.58 4.97 -16.35
CA PRO A 186 2.83 4.54 -17.54
C PRO A 186 2.22 3.14 -17.38
N ALA A 187 1.03 2.92 -17.93
CA ALA A 187 0.25 1.69 -17.72
C ALA A 187 1.04 0.40 -18.03
N LYS A 188 1.85 0.41 -19.09
CA LYS A 188 2.71 -0.71 -19.53
C LYS A 188 3.68 -1.22 -18.46
N TYR A 189 4.19 -0.32 -17.60
CA TYR A 189 5.21 -0.68 -16.59
C TYR A 189 4.63 -0.88 -15.18
N ARG A 190 3.37 -0.49 -14.93
CA ARG A 190 2.72 -0.61 -13.62
C ARG A 190 2.72 -2.05 -13.09
N ALA A 191 2.41 -3.02 -13.95
CA ALA A 191 2.32 -4.43 -13.58
C ALA A 191 3.64 -5.04 -13.09
N PHE A 192 4.79 -4.48 -13.50
CA PHE A 192 6.11 -4.93 -13.07
C PHE A 192 6.62 -4.16 -11.84
N LEU A 193 6.44 -2.84 -11.83
CA LEU A 193 6.97 -1.98 -10.76
C LEU A 193 6.21 -2.13 -9.44
N LEU A 194 4.90 -2.39 -9.47
CA LEU A 194 4.11 -2.52 -8.25
C LEU A 194 4.51 -3.74 -7.40
N PRO A 195 4.64 -4.97 -7.95
CA PRO A 195 5.17 -6.10 -7.20
C PRO A 195 6.62 -5.89 -6.74
N LEU A 196 7.46 -5.25 -7.57
CA LEU A 196 8.85 -4.93 -7.23
C LEU A 196 8.92 -3.99 -6.00
N ALA A 197 7.89 -3.18 -5.77
CA ALA A 197 7.81 -2.32 -4.60
C ALA A 197 7.72 -3.08 -3.26
N SER A 198 7.38 -4.38 -3.28
CA SER A 198 7.39 -5.26 -2.10
C SER A 198 8.79 -5.49 -1.55
N ILE A 199 9.83 -5.36 -2.39
CA ILE A 199 11.22 -5.45 -1.95
C ILE A 199 11.53 -4.36 -0.92
N PHE A 200 11.01 -3.14 -1.12
CA PHE A 200 11.19 -2.06 -0.16
C PHE A 200 10.51 -2.34 1.18
N TRP A 201 9.36 -3.01 1.19
CA TRP A 201 8.71 -3.42 2.43
C TRP A 201 9.56 -4.44 3.20
N MET A 202 10.09 -5.44 2.51
CA MET A 202 11.02 -6.41 3.10
C MET A 202 12.29 -5.72 3.64
N LEU A 203 12.88 -4.79 2.88
CA LEU A 203 14.06 -4.04 3.32
C LEU A 203 13.80 -3.25 4.61
N GLY A 204 12.63 -2.62 4.74
CA GLY A 204 12.23 -1.96 5.99
C GLY A 204 12.07 -2.96 7.14
N SER A 205 11.41 -4.09 6.90
CA SER A 205 11.25 -5.16 7.89
C SER A 205 12.59 -5.72 8.38
N MET A 206 13.54 -5.96 7.47
CA MET A 206 14.90 -6.40 7.82
C MET A 206 15.68 -5.33 8.57
N LEU A 207 15.58 -4.07 8.15
CA LEU A 207 16.29 -2.97 8.80
C LEU A 207 15.88 -2.83 10.27
N ILE A 208 14.60 -2.97 10.61
CA ILE A 208 14.19 -2.90 12.02
C ILE A 208 14.67 -4.10 12.85
N ILE A 209 14.71 -5.30 12.27
CA ILE A 209 15.25 -6.50 12.95
C ILE A 209 16.76 -6.34 13.17
N ILE A 210 17.50 -5.81 12.20
CA ILE A 210 18.94 -5.54 12.31
C ILE A 210 19.22 -4.47 13.38
N LEU A 211 18.42 -3.40 13.41
CA LEU A 211 18.50 -2.40 14.47
C LEU A 211 18.18 -3.02 15.84
N GLY A 212 17.18 -3.91 15.92
CA GLY A 212 16.89 -4.71 17.11
C GLY A 212 18.11 -5.50 17.59
N MET A 213 18.66 -6.33 16.71
CA MET A 213 19.81 -7.20 16.99
C MET A 213 21.06 -6.45 17.46
N THR A 214 21.30 -5.24 16.93
CA THR A 214 22.55 -4.49 17.19
C THR A 214 22.42 -3.46 18.30
N VAL A 215 21.27 -2.78 18.39
CA VAL A 215 21.07 -1.62 19.28
C VAL A 215 20.41 -2.02 20.59
N VAL A 216 19.45 -2.95 20.59
CA VAL A 216 18.71 -3.31 21.81
C VAL A 216 19.62 -3.90 22.88
N PRO A 217 20.54 -4.84 22.60
CA PRO A 217 21.41 -5.41 23.63
C PRO A 217 22.40 -4.42 24.27
N THR A 218 22.75 -3.33 23.56
CA THR A 218 23.79 -2.39 23.99
C THR A 218 23.23 -1.07 24.56
N MET A 219 22.19 -0.54 23.92
CA MET A 219 21.61 0.79 24.20
C MET A 219 20.12 0.74 24.54
N GLY A 220 19.45 -0.41 24.34
CA GLY A 220 18.02 -0.58 24.61
C GLY A 220 17.09 -0.07 23.49
N TRP A 221 15.81 -0.41 23.62
CA TRP A 221 14.77 -0.17 22.61
C TRP A 221 14.51 1.31 22.29
N ARG A 222 14.73 2.23 23.25
CA ARG A 222 14.51 3.67 23.04
C ARG A 222 15.46 4.23 21.98
N TRP A 223 16.73 3.81 21.98
CA TRP A 223 17.70 4.22 20.97
C TRP A 223 17.44 3.58 19.61
N MET A 224 16.95 2.34 19.59
CA MET A 224 16.51 1.68 18.35
C MET A 224 15.46 2.51 17.61
N ILE A 225 14.44 3.03 18.32
CA ILE A 225 13.41 3.91 17.73
C ILE A 225 14.04 5.20 17.18
N ARG A 226 15.02 5.79 17.86
CA ARG A 226 15.69 7.01 17.38
C ARG A 226 16.41 6.77 16.05
N PHE A 227 17.10 5.63 15.93
CA PHE A 227 17.77 5.27 14.68
C PHE A 227 16.80 4.88 13.57
N SER A 228 15.66 4.27 13.88
CA SER A 228 14.65 3.90 12.87
C SER A 228 14.00 5.11 12.18
N ILE A 229 14.10 6.30 12.76
CA ILE A 229 13.55 7.55 12.18
C ILE A 229 14.50 8.19 11.16
N ILE A 230 15.78 7.82 11.14
CA ILE A 230 16.78 8.42 10.23
C ILE A 230 16.35 8.30 8.75
N PRO A 231 15.90 7.14 8.25
CA PRO A 231 15.40 7.03 6.87
C PRO A 231 14.20 7.95 6.59
N SER A 232 13.32 8.14 7.57
CA SER A 232 12.15 9.02 7.46
C SER A 232 12.55 10.49 7.32
N ILE A 233 13.54 10.95 8.10
CA ILE A 233 14.07 12.32 8.02
C ILE A 233 14.73 12.58 6.65
N ILE A 234 15.53 11.62 6.15
CA ILE A 234 16.14 11.71 4.82
C ILE A 234 15.05 11.83 3.76
N LEU A 235 14.00 11.03 3.88
CA LEU A 235 12.91 11.00 2.91
C LEU A 235 12.10 12.30 2.90
N ILE A 236 11.91 12.98 4.04
CA ILE A 236 11.30 14.32 4.09
C ILE A 236 12.06 15.30 3.19
N GLY A 237 13.41 15.26 3.21
CA GLY A 237 14.22 16.09 2.30
C GLY A 237 14.06 15.70 0.83
N LEU A 238 14.04 14.39 0.54
CA LEU A 238 13.93 13.89 -0.84
C LEU A 238 12.53 14.10 -1.44
N PHE A 239 11.49 14.13 -0.64
CA PHE A 239 10.11 14.27 -1.12
C PHE A 239 9.80 15.67 -1.66
N MET A 240 10.62 16.67 -1.32
CA MET A 240 10.55 18.02 -1.90
C MET A 240 10.85 18.04 -3.42
N PHE A 241 11.52 17.01 -3.95
CA PHE A 241 11.82 16.89 -5.38
C PHE A 241 10.68 16.28 -6.20
N ILE A 242 9.65 15.73 -5.55
CA ILE A 242 8.50 15.15 -6.25
C ILE A 242 7.43 16.24 -6.40
N PRO A 243 6.97 16.55 -7.63
CA PRO A 243 5.86 17.48 -7.84
C PRO A 243 4.51 16.83 -7.51
N GLU A 244 3.47 17.66 -7.39
CA GLU A 244 2.08 17.18 -7.33
C GLU A 244 1.66 16.54 -8.67
N SER A 245 0.78 15.54 -8.64
CA SER A 245 0.42 14.81 -9.86
C SER A 245 -0.33 15.66 -10.88
N ALA A 246 -0.04 15.46 -12.17
CA ALA A 246 -0.72 16.14 -13.26
C ALA A 246 -2.23 15.83 -13.27
N ARG A 247 -2.60 14.58 -12.94
CA ARG A 247 -4.00 14.14 -12.82
C ARG A 247 -4.76 14.94 -11.75
N PHE A 248 -4.17 15.10 -10.57
CA PHE A 248 -4.78 15.92 -9.52
C PHE A 248 -4.93 17.37 -9.97
N GLN A 249 -3.90 17.95 -10.58
CA GLN A 249 -3.92 19.35 -11.02
C GLN A 249 -4.99 19.63 -12.08
N VAL A 250 -5.19 18.73 -13.04
CA VAL A 250 -6.31 18.84 -13.99
C VAL A 250 -7.65 18.72 -13.27
N SER A 251 -7.82 17.76 -12.36
CA SER A 251 -9.06 17.59 -11.60
C SER A 251 -9.38 18.77 -10.67
N ALA A 252 -8.35 19.51 -10.23
CA ALA A 252 -8.48 20.73 -9.43
C ALA A 252 -8.73 21.98 -10.28
N GLY A 253 -8.83 21.85 -11.62
CA GLY A 253 -9.01 22.96 -12.56
C GLY A 253 -7.74 23.75 -12.88
N ASN A 254 -6.56 23.28 -12.43
CA ASN A 254 -5.27 23.94 -12.68
C ASN A 254 -4.53 23.28 -13.86
N ILE A 255 -5.00 23.54 -15.07
CA ILE A 255 -4.42 23.00 -16.32
C ILE A 255 -2.97 23.47 -16.53
N GLN A 256 -2.68 24.73 -16.19
CA GLN A 256 -1.34 25.31 -16.37
C GLN A 256 -0.29 24.60 -15.48
N GLY A 257 -0.65 24.29 -14.24
CA GLY A 257 0.20 23.52 -13.35
C GLY A 257 0.42 22.09 -13.86
N ALA A 258 -0.63 21.43 -14.35
CA ALA A 258 -0.51 20.08 -14.93
C ALA A 258 0.46 20.06 -16.12
N MET A 259 0.33 21.03 -17.03
CA MET A 259 1.26 21.21 -18.16
C MET A 259 2.69 21.49 -17.70
N SER A 260 2.90 22.28 -16.64
CA SER A 260 4.22 22.54 -16.09
C SER A 260 4.89 21.27 -15.56
N THR A 261 4.09 20.39 -14.92
CA THR A 261 4.54 19.12 -14.37
C THR A 261 4.89 18.15 -15.49
N LEU A 262 4.03 18.01 -16.49
CA LEU A 262 4.26 17.15 -17.66
C LEU A 262 5.50 17.59 -18.45
N ASN A 263 5.68 18.90 -18.68
CA ASN A 263 6.88 19.44 -19.32
C ASN A 263 8.15 19.15 -18.54
N TRP A 264 8.09 19.25 -17.20
CA TRP A 264 9.24 18.94 -16.35
C TRP A 264 9.62 17.45 -16.41
N ILE A 265 8.62 16.55 -16.38
CA ILE A 265 8.85 15.10 -16.54
C ILE A 265 9.41 14.80 -17.93
N ALA A 266 8.84 15.39 -18.99
CA ALA A 266 9.29 15.25 -20.36
C ALA A 266 10.76 15.68 -20.51
N LYS A 267 11.12 16.83 -19.93
CA LYS A 267 12.51 17.34 -19.91
C LYS A 267 13.47 16.40 -19.18
N MET A 268 13.08 15.83 -18.04
CA MET A 268 13.92 14.87 -17.31
C MET A 268 14.13 13.56 -18.07
N ASN A 269 13.11 13.13 -18.82
CA ASN A 269 13.17 11.90 -19.61
C ASN A 269 13.78 12.11 -21.00
N GLY A 270 14.00 13.36 -21.42
CA GLY A 270 14.44 13.69 -22.77
C GLY A 270 13.37 13.41 -23.84
N ALA A 271 12.09 13.45 -23.46
CA ALA A 271 10.95 13.20 -24.31
C ALA A 271 10.18 14.50 -24.62
N THR A 272 9.27 14.45 -25.59
CA THR A 272 8.38 15.55 -25.96
C THR A 272 6.93 15.21 -25.61
N LEU A 273 6.12 16.25 -25.39
CA LEU A 273 4.68 16.10 -25.19
C LEU A 273 3.94 15.87 -26.52
N PRO A 274 2.75 15.26 -26.49
CA PRO A 274 1.88 15.16 -27.67
C PRO A 274 1.49 16.56 -28.18
N GLU A 275 1.23 16.66 -29.48
CA GLU A 275 0.63 17.86 -30.07
C GLU A 275 -0.84 17.96 -29.66
N GLY A 276 -1.25 19.10 -29.08
CA GLY A 276 -2.65 19.34 -28.76
C GLY A 276 -2.89 20.12 -27.47
N GLU A 277 -4.16 20.26 -27.10
CA GLU A 277 -4.60 20.81 -25.82
C GLU A 277 -4.89 19.68 -24.81
N LEU A 278 -4.44 19.87 -23.57
CA LEU A 278 -4.70 18.92 -22.49
C LEU A 278 -6.15 19.04 -22.04
N ARG A 279 -6.98 18.04 -22.38
CA ARG A 279 -8.38 17.97 -21.97
C ARG A 279 -8.69 16.57 -21.45
N GLU A 280 -9.12 16.48 -20.20
CA GLU A 280 -9.65 15.22 -19.65
C GLU A 280 -11.14 15.12 -19.99
N PRO A 281 -11.65 13.94 -20.36
CA PRO A 281 -13.08 13.72 -20.49
C PRO A 281 -13.77 13.99 -19.15
N GLU A 282 -14.90 14.69 -19.15
CA GLU A 282 -15.70 14.88 -17.95
C GLU A 282 -16.13 13.50 -17.44
N VAL A 283 -15.67 13.13 -16.24
CA VAL A 283 -16.06 11.87 -15.59
C VAL A 283 -17.54 11.98 -15.24
N THR A 284 -18.38 11.39 -16.09
CA THR A 284 -19.83 11.59 -16.07
C THR A 284 -20.51 11.03 -14.82
N GLU A 285 -19.95 10.00 -14.17
CA GLU A 285 -20.42 9.57 -12.83
C GLU A 285 -19.27 9.00 -11.98
N ARG A 286 -18.97 9.61 -10.83
CA ARG A 286 -18.20 8.94 -9.77
C ARG A 286 -19.14 7.95 -9.09
N GLY A 287 -18.78 6.66 -9.08
CA GLY A 287 -19.59 5.62 -8.45
C GLY A 287 -19.95 5.97 -6.99
N ASN A 288 -21.14 5.59 -6.55
CA ASN A 288 -21.54 5.76 -5.15
C ASN A 288 -21.06 4.56 -4.32
N ALA A 289 -20.71 4.76 -3.04
CA ALA A 289 -20.36 3.66 -2.13
C ALA A 289 -21.47 2.60 -2.02
N VAL A 290 -22.73 3.03 -2.19
CA VAL A 290 -23.91 2.14 -2.21
C VAL A 290 -23.86 1.14 -3.37
N THR A 291 -23.20 1.49 -4.49
CA THR A 291 -23.05 0.61 -5.66
C THR A 291 -22.30 -0.68 -5.31
N LEU A 292 -21.39 -0.67 -4.33
CA LEU A 292 -20.68 -1.88 -3.87
C LEU A 292 -21.60 -2.89 -3.18
N ILE A 293 -22.70 -2.42 -2.58
CA ILE A 293 -23.67 -3.27 -1.86
C ILE A 293 -24.86 -3.64 -2.77
N SER A 294 -24.92 -3.07 -3.98
CA SER A 294 -25.93 -3.41 -4.98
C SER A 294 -25.91 -4.91 -5.32
N PRO A 295 -27.04 -5.51 -5.72
CA PRO A 295 -27.13 -6.95 -5.99
C PRO A 295 -26.08 -7.48 -6.98
N ALA A 296 -25.64 -6.64 -7.93
CA ALA A 296 -24.61 -6.97 -8.91
C ALA A 296 -23.23 -7.20 -8.28
N PHE A 297 -22.83 -6.37 -7.31
CA PHE A 297 -21.50 -6.43 -6.69
C PHE A 297 -21.47 -7.01 -5.29
N ARG A 298 -22.62 -7.13 -4.60
CA ARG A 298 -22.72 -7.50 -3.19
C ARG A 298 -21.95 -8.76 -2.82
N ARG A 299 -22.08 -9.82 -3.63
CA ARG A 299 -21.38 -11.10 -3.40
C ARG A 299 -19.86 -10.92 -3.54
N THR A 300 -19.42 -10.26 -4.59
CA THR A 300 -18.00 -10.00 -4.85
C THR A 300 -17.41 -9.11 -3.77
N SER A 301 -18.09 -8.01 -3.41
CA SER A 301 -17.60 -7.07 -2.40
C SER A 301 -17.50 -7.69 -1.01
N LEU A 302 -18.52 -8.44 -0.55
CA LEU A 302 -18.47 -9.10 0.76
C LEU A 302 -17.33 -10.13 0.85
N LEU A 303 -17.16 -10.95 -0.20
CA LEU A 303 -16.08 -11.95 -0.25
C LEU A 303 -14.70 -11.28 -0.29
N LEU A 304 -14.56 -10.15 -0.99
CA LEU A 304 -13.30 -9.41 -1.04
C LEU A 304 -12.99 -8.69 0.27
N TRP A 305 -13.98 -8.10 0.93
CA TRP A 305 -13.79 -7.51 2.26
C TRP A 305 -13.25 -8.54 3.25
N TYR A 306 -13.84 -9.74 3.26
CA TYR A 306 -13.33 -10.83 4.08
C TYR A 306 -11.94 -11.33 3.62
N SER A 307 -11.68 -11.39 2.31
CA SER A 307 -10.37 -11.81 1.79
C SER A 307 -9.25 -10.84 2.19
N TRP A 308 -9.52 -9.53 2.15
CA TRP A 308 -8.57 -8.51 2.60
C TRP A 308 -8.38 -8.51 4.12
N PHE A 309 -9.45 -8.73 4.88
CA PHE A 309 -9.36 -8.98 6.31
C PHE A 309 -8.43 -10.16 6.60
N VAL A 310 -8.64 -11.32 5.96
CA VAL A 310 -7.82 -12.52 6.17
C VAL A 310 -6.39 -12.34 5.68
N ALA A 311 -6.16 -11.65 4.57
CA ALA A 311 -4.81 -11.36 4.07
C ALA A 311 -4.00 -10.56 5.10
N SER A 312 -4.58 -9.52 5.70
CA SER A 312 -3.90 -8.74 6.74
C SER A 312 -3.81 -9.46 8.08
N PHE A 313 -4.89 -10.14 8.49
CA PHE A 313 -4.95 -10.92 9.73
C PHE A 313 -3.89 -12.03 9.75
N SER A 314 -3.75 -12.78 8.64
CA SER A 314 -2.70 -13.79 8.50
C SER A 314 -1.31 -13.18 8.35
N TYR A 315 -1.15 -12.07 7.62
CA TYR A 315 0.15 -11.42 7.47
C TYR A 315 0.72 -10.96 8.81
N TYR A 316 0.01 -10.08 9.52
CA TYR A 316 0.44 -9.61 10.83
C TYR A 316 0.40 -10.72 11.89
N GLY A 317 -0.51 -11.68 11.76
CA GLY A 317 -0.55 -12.88 12.58
C GLY A 317 0.72 -13.70 12.48
N SER A 318 1.25 -13.91 11.26
CA SER A 318 2.51 -14.63 11.05
C SER A 318 3.69 -13.89 11.68
N VAL A 319 3.73 -12.56 11.56
CA VAL A 319 4.81 -11.73 12.14
C VAL A 319 4.77 -11.77 13.66
N LEU A 320 3.62 -11.43 14.26
CA LEU A 320 3.50 -11.31 15.71
C LEU A 320 3.53 -12.66 16.41
N SER A 321 2.96 -13.71 15.80
CA SER A 321 3.05 -15.06 16.35
C SER A 321 4.48 -15.58 16.32
N SER A 322 5.26 -15.27 15.27
CA SER A 322 6.67 -15.67 15.22
C SER A 322 7.51 -15.00 16.32
N SER A 323 7.29 -13.70 16.58
CA SER A 323 7.97 -13.00 17.67
C SER A 323 7.58 -13.56 19.04
N GLU A 324 6.28 -13.82 19.28
CA GLU A 324 5.82 -14.34 20.59
C GLU A 324 6.27 -15.79 20.84
N LEU A 325 6.30 -16.63 19.80
CA LEU A 325 6.78 -18.02 19.90
C LEU A 325 8.27 -18.07 20.28
N LEU A 326 9.08 -17.21 19.67
CA LEU A 326 10.51 -17.08 19.98
C LEU A 326 10.71 -16.50 21.39
N GLU A 327 10.00 -15.42 21.74
CA GLU A 327 10.15 -14.75 23.03
C GLU A 327 9.80 -15.67 24.21
N LYS A 328 8.65 -16.34 24.13
CA LYS A 328 8.16 -17.20 25.21
C LYS A 328 8.82 -18.58 25.22
N ASN A 329 9.72 -18.86 24.26
CA ASN A 329 10.35 -20.16 24.03
C ASN A 329 9.32 -21.31 24.06
N LEU A 330 8.13 -21.07 23.50
CA LEU A 330 7.03 -22.05 23.42
C LEU A 330 7.25 -23.06 22.28
N LEU A 331 8.47 -23.13 21.78
CA LEU A 331 8.87 -24.01 20.70
C LEU A 331 9.03 -25.42 21.25
N CYS A 332 8.39 -26.39 20.59
CA CYS A 332 8.73 -27.78 20.82
C CYS A 332 10.00 -28.10 20.04
N MET A 333 11.19 -27.86 20.62
CA MET A 333 12.46 -28.11 19.95
C MET A 333 13.10 -29.43 20.34
N THR A 334 13.49 -30.22 19.34
CA THR A 334 14.10 -31.55 19.55
C THR A 334 15.58 -31.48 19.93
N ASP A 335 16.29 -30.42 19.50
CA ASP A 335 17.72 -30.19 19.76
C ASP A 335 17.93 -28.90 20.56
N ALA A 336 17.26 -28.75 21.71
CA ALA A 336 17.50 -27.60 22.57
C ALA A 336 18.88 -27.75 23.22
N ASP A 337 19.83 -26.89 22.84
CA ASP A 337 21.12 -26.71 23.52
C ASP A 337 20.91 -26.58 25.04
N PRO A 338 21.87 -26.97 25.89
CA PRO A 338 21.77 -26.78 27.35
C PRO A 338 21.57 -25.31 27.77
N GLU A 339 21.90 -24.33 26.92
CA GLU A 339 21.55 -22.90 27.13
C GLU A 339 20.06 -22.57 26.85
N HIS A 340 19.36 -23.40 26.07
CA HIS A 340 17.92 -23.30 25.80
C HIS A 340 17.06 -24.12 26.77
N GLN A 341 17.67 -24.96 27.61
CA GLN A 341 16.97 -26.03 28.35
C GLN A 341 16.30 -25.62 29.67
N ILE A 342 16.56 -24.45 30.27
CA ILE A 342 15.89 -24.11 31.54
C ILE A 342 15.56 -22.62 31.64
N LYS A 343 14.34 -22.25 31.26
CA LYS A 343 13.68 -21.02 31.74
C LYS A 343 12.33 -21.25 32.43
N HIS A 344 11.77 -22.45 32.33
CA HIS A 344 10.62 -22.87 33.13
C HIS A 344 11.10 -23.35 34.51
N ASN A 345 11.57 -22.44 35.36
CA ASN A 345 11.38 -22.66 36.78
C ASN A 345 10.08 -21.98 37.17
N GLN A 346 9.17 -22.84 37.58
CA GLN A 346 7.86 -22.62 38.13
C GLN A 346 7.98 -21.79 39.42
N GLU A 347 8.23 -20.49 39.28
CA GLU A 347 7.98 -19.53 40.36
C GLU A 347 6.73 -18.74 40.00
N GLU A 348 5.82 -18.65 40.97
CA GLU A 348 4.58 -17.87 40.96
C GLU A 348 4.84 -16.35 40.87
N ALA A 349 5.83 -15.93 40.10
CA ALA A 349 6.12 -14.53 39.83
C ALA A 349 5.34 -14.10 38.57
N LEU A 350 4.49 -13.09 38.75
CA LEU A 350 3.69 -12.40 37.73
C LEU A 350 4.49 -11.78 36.55
N CYS A 351 5.80 -12.05 36.43
CA CYS A 351 6.72 -11.39 35.49
C CYS A 351 7.63 -12.41 34.79
N TYR A 352 7.14 -12.95 33.67
CA TYR A 352 7.97 -13.61 32.67
C TYR A 352 8.49 -12.53 31.70
N CYS A 353 9.77 -12.17 31.80
CA CYS A 353 10.43 -11.25 30.88
C CYS A 353 11.65 -11.96 30.30
N ILE A 354 11.61 -12.27 29.00
CA ILE A 354 12.71 -12.91 28.27
C ILE A 354 13.05 -12.00 27.08
N PRO A 355 14.22 -11.34 27.07
CA PRO A 355 14.66 -10.61 25.89
C PRO A 355 15.05 -11.59 24.78
N PHE A 356 14.97 -11.14 23.53
CA PHE A 356 15.41 -11.93 22.37
C PHE A 356 16.90 -12.21 22.43
N ASN A 357 17.26 -13.46 22.10
CA ASN A 357 18.64 -13.85 21.87
C ASN A 357 19.05 -13.57 20.41
N MET A 358 20.36 -13.56 20.13
CA MET A 358 20.89 -13.35 18.78
C MET A 358 20.36 -14.36 17.76
N ALA A 359 20.14 -15.61 18.18
CA ALA A 359 19.54 -16.65 17.34
C ALA A 359 18.09 -16.32 16.93
N ASP A 360 17.30 -15.73 17.84
CA ASP A 360 15.90 -15.35 17.55
C ASP A 360 15.85 -14.26 16.49
N TYR A 361 16.73 -13.25 16.60
CA TYR A 361 16.89 -12.21 15.58
C TYR A 361 17.30 -12.80 14.23
N GLN A 362 18.21 -13.78 14.20
CA GLN A 362 18.60 -14.46 12.97
C GLN A 362 17.44 -15.21 12.33
N THR A 363 16.64 -15.94 13.12
CA THR A 363 15.44 -16.63 12.63
C THR A 363 14.42 -15.65 12.05
N LEU A 364 14.15 -14.53 12.74
CA LEU A 364 13.26 -13.48 12.23
C LEU A 364 13.80 -12.89 10.92
N LEU A 365 15.09 -12.58 10.86
CA LEU A 365 15.74 -11.99 9.68
C LEU A 365 15.67 -12.92 8.47
N ILE A 366 15.98 -14.20 8.64
CA ILE A 366 15.89 -15.21 7.58
C ILE A 366 14.44 -15.35 7.13
N SER A 367 13.48 -15.43 8.05
CA SER A 367 12.06 -15.57 7.72
C SER A 367 11.53 -14.40 6.86
N CYS A 368 12.01 -13.17 7.09
CA CYS A 368 11.63 -11.99 6.31
C CYS A 368 12.00 -12.10 4.83
N LEU A 369 13.09 -12.80 4.47
CA LEU A 369 13.45 -13.03 3.07
C LEU A 369 12.36 -13.80 2.30
N GLY A 370 11.55 -14.59 3.02
CA GLY A 370 10.42 -15.31 2.44
C GLY A 370 9.38 -14.40 1.77
N GLU A 371 9.21 -13.18 2.27
CA GLU A 371 8.22 -12.23 1.72
C GLU A 371 8.46 -11.90 0.24
N VAL A 372 9.71 -11.97 -0.21
CA VAL A 372 10.13 -11.66 -1.58
C VAL A 372 10.56 -12.90 -2.35
N ALA A 373 11.17 -13.88 -1.69
CA ALA A 373 11.80 -15.03 -2.34
C ALA A 373 10.88 -15.78 -3.32
N LEU A 374 9.59 -15.91 -2.98
CA LEU A 374 8.60 -16.63 -3.80
C LEU A 374 7.70 -15.73 -4.65
N ILE A 375 8.01 -14.43 -4.81
CA ILE A 375 7.25 -13.54 -5.71
C ILE A 375 7.28 -14.01 -7.17
N PRO A 376 8.43 -14.39 -7.78
CA PRO A 376 8.45 -14.91 -9.15
C PRO A 376 7.59 -16.16 -9.33
N LEU A 377 7.60 -17.05 -8.32
CA LEU A 377 6.74 -18.23 -8.29
C LEU A 377 5.25 -17.82 -8.26
N ASN A 378 4.90 -16.77 -7.51
CA ASN A 378 3.54 -16.25 -7.44
C ASN A 378 3.06 -15.74 -8.81
N ILE A 379 3.92 -15.00 -9.52
CA ILE A 379 3.62 -14.49 -10.87
C ILE A 379 3.37 -15.67 -11.82
N GLY A 380 4.20 -16.71 -11.76
CA GLY A 380 4.00 -17.95 -12.52
C GLY A 380 2.66 -18.62 -12.18
N LEU A 381 2.34 -18.77 -10.89
CA LEU A 381 1.09 -19.38 -10.42
C LEU A 381 -0.15 -18.63 -10.94
N LEU A 382 -0.16 -17.29 -10.81
CA LEU A 382 -1.26 -16.43 -11.27
C LEU A 382 -1.44 -16.44 -12.79
N ASN A 383 -0.36 -16.63 -13.55
CA ASN A 383 -0.39 -16.69 -15.01
C ASN A 383 -0.81 -18.08 -15.53
N ILE A 384 -0.46 -19.16 -14.83
CA ILE A 384 -0.74 -20.54 -15.26
C ILE A 384 -2.11 -21.02 -14.80
N PHE A 385 -2.46 -20.81 -13.52
CA PHE A 385 -3.71 -21.30 -12.95
C PHE A 385 -4.83 -20.25 -13.01
N GLY A 386 -4.50 -18.96 -13.05
CA GLY A 386 -5.46 -17.87 -12.89
C GLY A 386 -5.51 -17.37 -11.45
N ARG A 387 -6.25 -16.29 -11.20
CA ARG A 387 -6.17 -15.57 -9.92
C ARG A 387 -6.94 -16.31 -8.83
N LYS A 388 -8.17 -16.74 -9.12
CA LYS A 388 -9.05 -17.40 -8.15
C LYS A 388 -8.48 -18.74 -7.63
N PRO A 389 -8.06 -19.71 -8.47
CA PRO A 389 -7.50 -20.96 -7.96
C PRO A 389 -6.16 -20.75 -7.25
N SER A 390 -5.33 -19.80 -7.71
CA SER A 390 -4.08 -19.46 -7.02
C SER A 390 -4.35 -18.95 -5.61
N MET A 391 -5.32 -18.04 -5.44
CA MET A 391 -5.71 -17.54 -4.11
C MET A 391 -6.20 -18.68 -3.20
N VAL A 392 -7.01 -19.61 -3.72
CA VAL A 392 -7.46 -20.78 -2.95
C VAL A 392 -6.28 -21.65 -2.51
N ILE A 393 -5.36 -21.97 -3.42
CA ILE A 393 -4.16 -22.77 -3.13
C ILE A 393 -3.31 -22.09 -2.05
N LEU A 394 -3.04 -20.79 -2.21
CA LEU A 394 -2.23 -20.02 -1.26
C LEU A 394 -2.89 -19.98 0.12
N LEU A 395 -4.21 -19.75 0.21
CA LEU A 395 -4.94 -19.73 1.49
C LEU A 395 -4.93 -21.10 2.19
N VAL A 396 -5.12 -22.19 1.45
CA VAL A 396 -5.05 -23.55 2.02
C VAL A 396 -3.63 -23.86 2.49
N LEU A 397 -2.60 -23.50 1.71
CA LEU A 397 -1.20 -23.65 2.12
C LEU A 397 -0.89 -22.81 3.36
N SER A 398 -1.37 -21.56 3.45
CA SER A 398 -1.22 -20.73 4.65
C SER A 398 -1.82 -21.41 5.88
N ALA A 399 -3.03 -21.98 5.77
CA ALA A 399 -3.66 -22.70 6.86
C ALA A 399 -2.85 -23.92 7.32
N ILE A 400 -2.31 -24.69 6.37
CA ILE A 400 -1.44 -25.83 6.66
C ILE A 400 -0.17 -25.35 7.38
N PHE A 401 0.52 -24.34 6.86
CA PHE A 401 1.75 -23.82 7.48
C PHE A 401 1.53 -23.25 8.88
N PHE A 402 0.41 -22.53 9.12
CA PHE A 402 0.07 -22.08 10.48
C PHE A 402 -0.03 -23.25 11.47
N MET A 403 -0.57 -24.40 11.04
CA MET A 403 -0.65 -25.59 11.90
C MET A 403 0.67 -26.36 11.97
N LEU A 404 1.45 -26.40 10.88
CA LEU A 404 2.77 -27.06 10.85
C LEU A 404 3.79 -26.38 11.79
N VAL A 405 3.68 -25.08 12.02
CA VAL A 405 4.53 -24.34 12.97
C VAL A 405 4.44 -24.90 14.40
N ASN A 406 3.37 -25.62 14.74
CA ASN A 406 3.22 -26.30 16.04
C ASN A 406 3.95 -27.66 16.14
N ILE A 407 4.50 -28.19 15.04
CA ILE A 407 5.18 -29.49 15.06
C ILE A 407 6.57 -29.34 15.69
N CYS A 408 6.95 -30.32 16.51
CA CYS A 408 8.27 -30.35 17.13
C CYS A 408 9.37 -30.52 16.08
N THR A 409 10.33 -29.60 16.04
CA THR A 409 11.40 -29.59 15.03
C THR A 409 12.67 -28.91 15.54
N THR A 410 13.73 -28.88 14.75
CA THR A 410 14.97 -28.16 15.08
C THR A 410 14.83 -26.65 14.84
N MET A 411 15.70 -25.80 15.40
CA MET A 411 15.70 -24.34 15.11
C MET A 411 15.71 -24.05 13.61
N PHE A 412 16.51 -24.82 12.87
CA PHE A 412 16.59 -24.72 11.42
C PHE A 412 15.24 -25.08 10.76
N GLY A 413 14.64 -26.20 11.16
CA GLY A 413 13.31 -26.61 10.68
C GLY A 413 12.24 -25.56 10.96
N PHE A 414 12.23 -25.00 12.17
CA PHE A 414 11.31 -23.93 12.56
C PHE A 414 11.50 -22.66 11.71
N THR A 415 12.76 -22.26 11.49
CA THR A 415 13.09 -21.11 10.63
C THR A 415 12.61 -21.31 9.20
N VAL A 416 12.78 -22.53 8.65
CA VAL A 416 12.25 -22.89 7.32
C VAL A 416 10.73 -22.84 7.28
N LEU A 417 10.04 -23.34 8.31
CA LEU A 417 8.57 -23.27 8.40
C LEU A 417 8.08 -21.82 8.45
N LEU A 418 8.71 -20.95 9.23
CA LEU A 418 8.38 -19.52 9.28
C LEU A 418 8.65 -18.82 7.95
N PHE A 419 9.79 -19.12 7.31
CA PHE A 419 10.10 -18.60 5.98
C PHE A 419 9.01 -18.96 4.97
N LEU A 420 8.60 -20.23 4.93
CA LEU A 420 7.55 -20.69 4.03
C LEU A 420 6.18 -20.08 4.37
N LEU A 421 5.82 -20.01 5.65
CA LEU A 421 4.59 -19.38 6.11
C LEU A 421 4.51 -17.91 5.66
N ARG A 422 5.56 -17.12 5.94
CA ARG A 422 5.61 -15.71 5.53
C ARG A 422 5.58 -15.53 4.03
N SER A 423 6.24 -16.43 3.29
CA SER A 423 6.21 -16.44 1.83
C SER A 423 4.78 -16.61 1.30
N VAL A 424 4.09 -17.67 1.72
CA VAL A 424 2.74 -17.99 1.21
C VAL A 424 1.73 -16.90 1.60
N VAL A 425 1.82 -16.36 2.82
CA VAL A 425 0.94 -15.29 3.29
C VAL A 425 1.19 -13.98 2.53
N SER A 426 2.45 -13.61 2.27
CA SER A 426 2.80 -12.46 1.42
C SER A 426 2.29 -12.64 -0.01
N MET A 427 2.43 -13.83 -0.58
CA MET A 427 1.90 -14.16 -1.92
C MET A 427 0.38 -14.00 -1.99
N ASN A 428 -0.33 -14.45 -0.96
CA ASN A 428 -1.78 -14.29 -0.85
C ASN A 428 -2.19 -12.81 -0.81
N PHE A 429 -1.49 -11.98 -0.02
CA PHE A 429 -1.75 -10.55 0.04
C PHE A 429 -1.61 -9.89 -1.34
N ASN A 430 -0.54 -10.23 -2.07
CA ASN A 430 -0.32 -9.75 -3.44
C ASN A 430 -1.40 -10.23 -4.42
N ALA A 431 -1.82 -11.50 -4.33
CA ALA A 431 -2.84 -12.07 -5.21
C ALA A 431 -4.22 -11.41 -4.99
N VAL A 432 -4.61 -11.21 -3.73
CA VAL A 432 -5.85 -10.48 -3.36
C VAL A 432 -5.82 -9.06 -3.90
N TYR A 433 -4.68 -8.37 -3.80
CA TYR A 433 -4.50 -7.02 -4.31
C TYR A 433 -4.75 -6.95 -5.82
N ILE A 434 -4.09 -7.83 -6.59
CA ILE A 434 -4.21 -7.89 -8.05
C ILE A 434 -5.66 -8.21 -8.46
N TYR A 435 -6.26 -9.23 -7.85
CA TYR A 435 -7.64 -9.61 -8.17
C TYR A 435 -8.63 -8.46 -7.91
N THR A 436 -8.46 -7.73 -6.81
CA THR A 436 -9.34 -6.60 -6.45
C THR A 436 -9.21 -5.45 -7.46
N ALA A 437 -8.01 -5.20 -7.99
CA ALA A 437 -7.79 -4.20 -9.03
C ALA A 437 -8.42 -4.62 -10.38
N GLU A 438 -8.45 -5.91 -10.70
CA GLU A 438 -8.98 -6.44 -11.96
C GLU A 438 -10.52 -6.63 -11.95
N VAL A 439 -11.12 -6.93 -10.80
CA VAL A 439 -12.54 -7.31 -10.71
C VAL A 439 -13.52 -6.13 -10.73
N TYR A 440 -13.11 -4.97 -10.22
CA TYR A 440 -13.97 -3.78 -10.20
C TYR A 440 -13.80 -2.96 -11.49
N PRO A 441 -14.91 -2.46 -12.09
CA PRO A 441 -14.85 -1.55 -13.22
C PRO A 441 -14.25 -0.20 -12.82
N THR A 442 -13.71 0.50 -13.81
CA THR A 442 -13.01 1.79 -13.67
C THR A 442 -13.73 2.79 -12.76
N ALA A 443 -15.04 2.96 -12.94
CA ALA A 443 -15.85 3.93 -12.18
C ALA A 443 -15.96 3.67 -10.66
N VAL A 444 -15.88 2.41 -10.22
CA VAL A 444 -16.01 2.01 -8.80
C VAL A 444 -14.75 1.39 -8.21
N ARG A 445 -13.69 1.21 -9.00
CA ARG A 445 -12.45 0.50 -8.60
C ARG A 445 -11.76 1.16 -7.41
N SER A 446 -11.62 2.48 -7.42
CA SER A 446 -11.00 3.22 -6.31
C SER A 446 -11.77 3.05 -5.00
N LEU A 447 -13.11 3.11 -5.05
CA LEU A 447 -13.99 2.87 -3.92
C LEU A 447 -13.90 1.43 -3.42
N GLY A 448 -13.97 0.45 -4.32
CA GLY A 448 -13.84 -0.97 -4.00
C GLY A 448 -12.52 -1.29 -3.29
N MET A 449 -11.40 -0.79 -3.82
CA MET A 449 -10.09 -0.89 -3.19
C MET A 449 -10.03 -0.19 -1.82
N GLY A 450 -10.63 1.00 -1.68
CA GLY A 450 -10.69 1.74 -0.41
C GLY A 450 -11.44 1.01 0.71
N PHE A 451 -12.60 0.42 0.41
CA PHE A 451 -13.32 -0.41 1.39
C PHE A 451 -12.54 -1.69 1.74
N CYS A 452 -12.00 -2.37 0.74
CA CYS A 452 -11.20 -3.58 0.94
C CYS A 452 -9.98 -3.33 1.85
N THR A 453 -9.23 -2.25 1.58
CA THR A 453 -8.10 -1.84 2.40
C THR A 453 -8.51 -1.43 3.83
N SER A 454 -9.71 -0.89 4.02
CA SER A 454 -10.24 -0.61 5.37
C SER A 454 -10.49 -1.90 6.16
N PHE A 455 -11.08 -2.92 5.55
CA PHE A 455 -11.28 -4.23 6.18
C PHE A 455 -9.96 -4.96 6.48
N SER A 456 -8.93 -4.73 5.68
CA SER A 456 -7.59 -5.24 5.97
C SER A 456 -7.05 -4.68 7.31
N ARG A 457 -7.30 -3.39 7.61
CA ARG A 457 -6.90 -2.79 8.89
C ARG A 457 -7.57 -3.43 10.09
N VAL A 458 -8.83 -3.85 9.96
CA VAL A 458 -9.53 -4.62 11.01
C VAL A 458 -8.80 -5.96 11.27
N GLY A 459 -8.30 -6.62 10.23
CA GLY A 459 -7.46 -7.82 10.36
C GLY A 459 -6.18 -7.55 11.15
N GLY A 460 -5.49 -6.45 10.84
CA GLY A 460 -4.31 -5.99 11.59
C GLY A 460 -4.62 -5.62 13.05
N MET A 461 -5.82 -5.13 13.37
CA MET A 461 -6.24 -4.83 14.74
C MET A 461 -6.51 -6.09 15.58
N ILE A 462 -7.06 -7.15 14.97
CA ILE A 462 -7.41 -8.38 15.70
C ILE A 462 -6.20 -9.31 15.85
N ALA A 463 -5.28 -9.32 14.88
CA ALA A 463 -4.12 -10.21 14.89
C ALA A 463 -3.26 -10.14 16.17
N PRO A 464 -2.92 -8.96 16.74
CA PRO A 464 -2.14 -8.87 17.97
C PRO A 464 -2.83 -9.50 19.17
N PHE A 465 -4.15 -9.34 19.32
CA PHE A 465 -4.88 -9.97 20.43
C PHE A 465 -4.82 -11.49 20.35
N ILE A 466 -4.96 -12.05 19.15
CA ILE A 466 -4.84 -13.50 18.96
C ILE A 466 -3.39 -13.96 19.18
N ALA A 467 -2.42 -13.29 18.55
CA ALA A 467 -1.02 -13.68 18.58
C ALA A 467 -0.34 -13.50 19.94
N GLN A 468 -0.72 -12.48 20.73
CA GLN A 468 -0.02 -12.14 21.98
C GLN A 468 -0.77 -12.64 23.22
N VAL A 469 -2.11 -12.55 23.25
CA VAL A 469 -2.94 -12.96 24.41
C VAL A 469 -3.28 -14.44 24.39
N LEU A 470 -3.63 -14.99 23.23
CA LEU A 470 -4.07 -16.38 23.14
C LEU A 470 -2.87 -17.35 23.20
N MET A 471 -1.69 -16.87 22.80
CA MET A 471 -0.44 -17.63 22.78
C MET A 471 0.03 -18.05 24.17
N SER A 472 -0.23 -17.26 25.22
CA SER A 472 0.10 -17.65 26.60
C SER A 472 -0.79 -18.76 27.15
N LYS A 473 -1.97 -18.98 26.57
CA LYS A 473 -2.86 -20.10 26.96
C LYS A 473 -2.49 -21.39 26.26
N SER A 474 -2.35 -21.35 24.94
CA SER A 474 -1.96 -22.50 24.12
C SER A 474 -1.57 -22.05 22.72
N VAL A 475 -0.45 -22.57 22.22
CA VAL A 475 0.02 -22.34 20.85
C VAL A 475 -1.02 -22.79 19.81
N ILE A 476 -1.63 -23.95 20.01
CA ILE A 476 -2.68 -24.48 19.11
C ILE A 476 -3.90 -23.56 19.09
N LEU A 477 -4.31 -23.07 20.27
CA LEU A 477 -5.45 -22.17 20.38
C LEU A 477 -5.18 -20.82 19.72
N ALA A 478 -3.92 -20.35 19.72
CA ALA A 478 -3.52 -19.10 19.08
C ALA A 478 -3.38 -19.20 17.55
N LEU A 479 -2.87 -20.33 17.03
CA LEU A 479 -2.63 -20.52 15.59
C LEU A 479 -3.89 -20.98 14.83
N SER A 480 -4.82 -21.68 15.50
CA SER A 480 -6.04 -22.19 14.87
C SER A 480 -7.00 -21.11 14.34
N PRO A 481 -7.19 -19.92 14.96
CA PRO A 481 -7.96 -18.83 14.37
C PRO A 481 -7.39 -18.34 13.03
N PHE A 482 -6.06 -18.26 12.89
CA PHE A 482 -5.43 -17.88 11.63
C PHE A 482 -5.67 -18.95 10.55
N ALA A 483 -5.48 -20.23 10.89
CA ALA A 483 -5.71 -21.34 9.97
C ALA A 483 -7.19 -21.46 9.55
N THR A 484 -8.12 -21.37 10.49
CA THR A 484 -9.56 -21.44 10.21
C THR A 484 -10.05 -20.28 9.37
N ALA A 485 -9.59 -19.05 9.64
CA ALA A 485 -9.89 -17.88 8.80
C ALA A 485 -9.41 -18.08 7.35
N CYS A 486 -8.19 -18.61 7.18
CA CYS A 486 -7.67 -18.95 5.85
C CYS A 486 -8.52 -20.01 5.13
N VAL A 487 -8.96 -21.07 5.80
CA VAL A 487 -9.82 -22.11 5.20
C VAL A 487 -11.20 -21.55 4.81
N ILE A 488 -11.85 -20.79 5.69
CA ILE A 488 -13.15 -20.15 5.40
C ILE A 488 -13.00 -19.21 4.21
N CYS A 489 -11.89 -18.45 4.16
CA CYS A 489 -11.60 -17.56 3.04
C CYS A 489 -11.36 -18.34 1.75
N ALA A 490 -10.66 -19.48 1.79
CA ALA A 490 -10.43 -20.32 0.62
C ALA A 490 -11.75 -20.81 0.02
N VAL A 491 -12.69 -21.24 0.87
CA VAL A 491 -14.05 -21.62 0.44
C VAL A 491 -14.78 -20.41 -0.15
N GLY A 492 -14.73 -19.25 0.51
CA GLY A 492 -15.34 -18.01 0.01
C GLY A 492 -14.79 -17.57 -1.35
N VAL A 493 -13.47 -17.61 -1.53
CA VAL A 493 -12.78 -17.29 -2.79
C VAL A 493 -13.18 -18.29 -3.88
N ALA A 494 -13.33 -19.57 -3.57
CA ALA A 494 -13.84 -20.57 -4.51
C ALA A 494 -15.27 -20.24 -5.01
N PHE A 495 -16.05 -19.49 -4.23
CA PHE A 495 -17.37 -18.98 -4.61
C PHE A 495 -17.36 -17.60 -5.28
N LEU A 496 -16.20 -16.99 -5.56
CA LEU A 496 -16.17 -15.75 -6.35
C LEU A 496 -16.74 -15.98 -7.76
N PRO A 497 -17.58 -15.06 -8.27
CA PRO A 497 -18.31 -15.29 -9.52
C PRO A 497 -17.43 -15.17 -10.77
N ILE A 498 -16.30 -14.47 -10.69
CA ILE A 498 -15.50 -14.07 -11.86
C ILE A 498 -14.06 -14.53 -11.70
N GLU A 499 -13.51 -15.17 -12.74
CA GLU A 499 -12.06 -15.35 -12.93
C GLU A 499 -11.57 -14.22 -13.84
N THR A 500 -10.53 -13.51 -13.41
CA THR A 500 -10.04 -12.29 -14.10
C THR A 500 -8.92 -12.59 -15.10
N ARG A 501 -8.34 -13.80 -15.09
CA ARG A 501 -7.29 -14.20 -16.03
C ARG A 501 -7.71 -13.97 -17.49
N GLY A 502 -6.89 -13.19 -18.20
CA GLY A 502 -7.04 -12.96 -19.65
C GLY A 502 -8.25 -12.11 -20.04
N ARG A 503 -8.94 -11.49 -19.08
CA ARG A 503 -10.03 -10.54 -19.38
C ARG A 503 -9.45 -9.13 -19.53
N ALA A 504 -9.96 -8.40 -20.52
CA ALA A 504 -9.72 -6.96 -20.59
C ALA A 504 -10.31 -6.27 -19.34
N LEU A 505 -9.69 -5.17 -18.91
CA LEU A 505 -10.23 -4.36 -17.82
C LEU A 505 -11.64 -3.91 -18.20
N LEU A 506 -12.62 -4.13 -17.32
CA LEU A 506 -13.99 -3.66 -17.52
C LEU A 506 -13.98 -2.13 -17.62
N GLN A 507 -14.06 -1.62 -18.85
CA GLN A 507 -14.36 -0.24 -19.17
C GLN A 507 -15.88 -0.17 -19.30
N ASP A 508 -16.49 0.44 -18.28
CA ASP A 508 -17.88 0.92 -18.22
C ASP A 508 -19.00 -0.10 -18.53
N ALA A 509 -19.75 -0.46 -17.48
CA ALA A 509 -21.01 -1.19 -17.56
C ALA A 509 -22.09 -0.44 -16.77
#